data_AF-A0A398BUC4-F1
#
_entry.id   AF-A0A398BUC4-F1
#
_cell.length_a   1.000
_cell.length_b   1.000
_cell.length_c   1.000
_cell.angle_alpha   90.00
_cell.angle_beta   90.00
_cell.angle_gamma   90.00
#
_symmetry.space_group_name_H-M   'P 1'
#
loop_
_entity.id
_entity.type
_entity.pdbx_description
1 polymer ?
#
loop_
_entity_poly.entity_id
_entity_poly.type
_entity_poly.pdbx_seq_one_letter_code
_entity_poly.pdbx_strand_id
1 'polypeptide(L)'
;MTAPGDHQPLPRFASPEEFGDLCAGLADALHAKNRIAMGESQFVWQVADALRRLGHCFETHYANPAVKAAFGDGWTSGTLPREERAAALFALMYPPQPEGPPNR
;
A
#
# COMPACT_ATOMS: atom_id res chain seq x y z
N MET A 1 -3.54 5.72 38.02
CA MET A 1 -4.44 5.80 36.85
C MET A 1 -3.77 6.71 35.83
N THR A 2 -3.17 6.15 34.79
CA THR A 2 -2.73 6.89 33.60
C THR A 2 -3.66 6.48 32.46
N ALA A 3 -4.25 7.49 31.82
CA ALA A 3 -5.21 7.36 30.72
C ALA A 3 -4.48 7.05 29.39
N PRO A 4 -5.19 6.84 28.26
CA PRO A 4 -4.75 6.02 27.14
C PRO A 4 -3.62 6.64 26.32
N GLY A 5 -2.74 5.77 25.81
CA GLY A 5 -1.94 5.98 24.62
C GLY A 5 -0.78 6.96 24.78
N ASP A 6 0.39 6.44 25.17
CA ASP A 6 1.66 7.02 24.76
C ASP A 6 1.71 6.94 23.22
N HIS A 7 1.10 7.91 22.54
CA HIS A 7 1.11 7.99 21.09
C HIS A 7 2.52 8.38 20.66
N GLN A 8 3.40 7.40 20.54
CA GLN A 8 4.58 7.58 19.73
C GLN A 8 4.09 7.96 18.33
N PRO A 9 4.40 9.18 17.84
CA PRO A 9 3.93 9.61 16.54
C PRO A 9 4.44 8.62 15.50
N LEU A 10 3.62 8.32 14.49
CA LEU A 10 4.08 7.55 13.35
C LEU A 10 5.37 8.21 12.80
N PRO A 11 6.37 7.41 12.39
CA PRO A 11 7.56 7.95 11.76
C PRO A 11 7.15 8.86 10.61
N ARG A 12 7.73 10.07 10.58
CA ARG A 12 7.62 10.93 9.40
C ARG A 12 8.46 10.29 8.30
N PHE A 13 7.95 10.30 7.08
CA PHE A 13 8.69 9.95 5.88
C PHE A 13 8.79 11.19 4.98
N ALA A 14 9.92 11.33 4.31
CA ALA A 14 10.28 12.46 3.45
C ALA A 14 10.40 12.07 1.97
N SER A 15 10.40 10.77 1.67
CA SER A 15 10.50 10.26 0.30
C SER A 15 9.56 9.07 0.06
N PRO A 16 9.29 8.72 -1.22
CA PRO A 16 8.54 7.52 -1.56
C PRO A 16 9.17 6.23 -1.03
N GLU A 17 10.51 6.14 -1.04
CA GLU A 17 11.26 5.00 -0.52
C GLU A 17 11.08 4.86 1.00
N GLU A 18 11.17 5.97 1.74
CA GLU A 18 10.92 5.95 3.19
C GLU A 18 9.48 5.53 3.53
N PHE A 19 8.50 5.87 2.67
CA PHE A 19 7.14 5.38 2.82
C PHE A 19 7.03 3.88 2.54
N GLY A 20 7.72 3.37 1.52
CA GLY A 20 7.77 1.94 1.22
C GLY A 20 8.42 1.13 2.34
N ASP A 21 9.53 1.61 2.90
CA ASP A 21 10.19 1.01 4.06
C ASP A 21 9.28 0.96 5.28
N LEU A 22 8.52 2.05 5.53
CA LEU A 22 7.53 2.08 6.61
C LEU A 22 6.46 1.00 6.42
N CYS A 23 5.90 0.90 5.22
CA CYS A 23 4.91 -0.11 4.86
C CYS A 23 5.47 -1.54 4.99
N ALA A 24 6.72 -1.78 4.58
CA ALA A 24 7.39 -3.07 4.71
C ALA A 24 7.57 -3.46 6.18
N GLY A 25 8.05 -2.53 7.02
CA GLY A 25 8.20 -2.75 8.46
C GLY A 25 6.88 -3.06 9.17
N LEU A 26 5.81 -2.34 8.79
CA LEU A 26 4.45 -2.62 9.27
C LEU A 26 3.95 -4.01 8.85
N ALA A 27 4.18 -4.40 7.59
CA ALA A 27 3.83 -5.72 7.09
C ALA A 27 4.56 -6.83 7.86
N ASP A 28 5.86 -6.66 8.11
CA ASP A 28 6.68 -7.63 8.85
C ASP A 28 6.23 -7.76 10.31
N ALA A 29 5.96 -6.62 10.96
CA ALA A 29 5.41 -6.61 12.31
C ALA A 29 4.06 -7.34 12.38
N LEU A 30 3.20 -7.14 11.38
CA LEU A 30 1.91 -7.80 11.28
C LEU A 30 2.05 -9.30 11.01
N HIS A 31 2.95 -9.73 10.13
CA HIS A 31 3.25 -11.15 9.91
C HIS A 31 3.77 -11.83 11.18
N ALA A 32 4.70 -11.19 11.89
CA ALA A 32 5.23 -11.71 13.15
C ALA A 32 4.12 -11.85 14.20
N LYS A 33 3.27 -10.84 14.36
CA LYS A 33 2.12 -10.91 15.27
C LYS A 33 1.09 -11.95 14.84
N ASN A 34 0.86 -12.12 13.54
CA ASN A 34 -0.05 -13.13 13.03
C ASN A 34 0.36 -14.53 13.46
N ARG A 35 1.65 -14.83 13.31
CA ARG A 35 2.25 -16.11 13.68
C ARG A 35 2.20 -16.39 15.18
N ILE A 36 2.43 -15.37 16.00
CA ILE A 36 2.60 -15.55 17.46
C ILE A 36 1.26 -15.45 18.21
N ALA A 37 0.33 -14.61 17.73
CA ALA A 37 -0.81 -14.17 18.54
C ALA A 37 -2.15 -14.13 17.79
N MET A 38 -2.19 -14.28 16.47
CA MET A 38 -3.46 -14.20 15.70
C MET A 38 -3.78 -15.49 14.94
N GLY A 39 -3.18 -16.60 15.37
CA GLY A 39 -3.52 -17.94 14.90
C GLY A 39 -3.18 -18.21 13.43
N GLU A 40 -2.13 -17.57 12.90
CA GLU A 40 -1.72 -17.74 11.50
C GLU A 40 -2.84 -17.48 10.49
N SER A 41 -3.70 -16.50 10.80
CA SER A 41 -4.84 -16.12 9.97
C SER A 41 -4.40 -15.73 8.55
N GLN A 42 -4.99 -16.39 7.56
CA GLN A 42 -4.79 -16.06 6.14
C GLN A 42 -5.28 -14.64 5.81
N PHE A 43 -6.34 -14.18 6.48
CA PHE A 43 -6.79 -12.81 6.32
C PHE A 43 -5.72 -11.81 6.76
N VAL A 44 -5.11 -12.00 7.94
CA VAL A 44 -4.06 -11.11 8.44
C VAL A 44 -2.82 -11.17 7.55
N TRP A 45 -2.51 -12.36 7.01
CA TRP A 45 -1.45 -12.52 6.02
C TRP A 45 -1.69 -11.66 4.77
N GLN A 46 -2.91 -11.69 4.22
CA GLN A 46 -3.27 -10.87 3.04
C GLN A 46 -3.24 -9.37 3.34
N VAL A 47 -3.61 -8.95 4.55
CA VAL A 47 -3.48 -7.55 4.97
C VAL A 47 -2.03 -7.09 5.01
N ALA A 48 -1.12 -7.92 5.54
CA ALA A 48 0.31 -7.63 5.54
C ALA A 48 0.87 -7.55 4.11
N ASP A 49 0.49 -8.48 3.22
CA ASP A 49 0.89 -8.44 1.81
C ASP A 49 0.36 -7.18 1.10
N ALA A 50 -0.87 -6.77 1.38
CA ALA A 50 -1.46 -5.53 0.86
C ALA A 50 -0.68 -4.28 1.30
N LEU A 51 -0.23 -4.22 2.56
CA LEU A 51 0.61 -3.11 3.06
C LEU A 51 1.92 -3.04 2.30
N ARG A 52 2.59 -4.17 2.09
CA ARG A 52 3.85 -4.22 1.35
C ARG A 52 3.67 -3.78 -0.10
N ARG A 53 2.60 -4.24 -0.77
CA ARG A 53 2.24 -3.80 -2.13
C ARG A 53 1.93 -2.32 -2.22
N LEU A 54 1.26 -1.77 -1.20
CA LEU A 54 0.97 -0.33 -1.15
C LEU A 54 2.25 0.50 -1.13
N GLY A 55 3.23 0.11 -0.29
CA GLY A 55 4.54 0.75 -0.25
C GLY A 55 5.22 0.75 -1.61
N HIS A 56 5.31 -0.44 -2.24
CA HIS A 56 5.93 -0.58 -3.57
C HIS A 56 5.16 0.17 -4.67
N CYS A 57 3.84 0.15 -4.63
CA CYS A 57 2.99 0.91 -5.54
C CYS A 57 3.27 2.41 -5.43
N PHE A 58 3.43 2.92 -4.21
CA PHE A 58 3.75 4.33 -3.98
C PHE A 58 5.13 4.68 -4.54
N GLU A 59 6.18 3.92 -4.18
CA GLU A 59 7.53 4.10 -4.73
C GLU A 59 7.55 4.14 -6.27
N THR A 60 6.83 3.20 -6.89
CA THR A 60 6.83 3.03 -8.35
C THR A 60 6.05 4.13 -9.06
N HIS A 61 4.90 4.54 -8.51
CA HIS A 61 3.94 5.37 -9.24
C HIS A 61 3.85 6.81 -8.76
N TYR A 62 4.43 7.17 -7.61
CA TYR A 62 4.32 8.50 -7.02
C TYR A 62 4.74 9.62 -7.98
N ALA A 63 5.88 9.45 -8.65
CA ALA A 63 6.42 10.43 -9.60
C ALA A 63 5.90 10.22 -11.04
N ASN A 64 5.00 9.26 -11.28
CA ASN A 64 4.53 8.94 -12.62
C ASN A 64 3.53 10.01 -13.12
N PRO A 65 3.84 10.76 -14.21
CA PRO A 65 2.98 11.83 -14.70
C PRO A 65 1.59 11.35 -15.14
N ALA A 66 1.47 10.13 -15.66
CA ALA A 66 0.20 9.57 -16.10
C ALA A 66 -0.70 9.24 -14.90
N VAL A 67 -0.12 8.70 -13.82
CA VAL A 67 -0.85 8.45 -12.56
C VAL A 67 -1.27 9.77 -11.93
N LYS A 68 -0.39 10.77 -11.91
CA LYS A 68 -0.73 12.12 -11.43
C LYS A 68 -1.87 12.73 -12.25
N ALA A 69 -1.84 12.64 -13.58
CA ALA A 69 -2.92 13.14 -14.43
C ALA A 69 -4.24 12.38 -14.22
N ALA A 70 -4.17 11.07 -13.99
CA ALA A 70 -5.34 10.24 -13.75
C ALA A 70 -6.05 10.60 -12.43
N PHE A 71 -5.28 10.74 -11.34
CA PHE A 71 -5.84 11.00 -10.00
C PHE A 71 -6.05 12.49 -9.71
N GLY A 72 -5.29 13.37 -10.36
CA GLY A 72 -5.25 14.80 -10.10
C GLY A 72 -4.46 15.16 -8.85
N ASP A 73 -4.62 16.41 -8.41
CA ASP A 73 -4.07 16.91 -7.15
C ASP A 73 -5.04 17.92 -6.50
N GLY A 74 -4.59 18.65 -5.48
CA GLY A 74 -5.42 19.64 -4.78
C GLY A 74 -5.82 20.85 -5.63
N TRP A 75 -5.23 21.02 -6.81
CA TRP A 75 -5.44 22.18 -7.68
C TRP A 75 -6.00 21.80 -9.05
N THR A 76 -5.73 20.58 -9.51
CA THR A 76 -6.12 20.07 -10.82
C THR A 76 -6.96 18.81 -10.68
N SER A 77 -8.13 18.81 -11.33
CA SER A 77 -8.97 17.63 -11.41
C SER A 77 -8.27 16.53 -12.20
N GLY A 78 -8.24 15.32 -11.65
CA GLY A 78 -7.80 14.14 -12.38
C GLY A 78 -8.79 13.72 -13.47
N THR A 79 -8.32 12.93 -14.43
CA THR A 79 -9.19 12.39 -15.49
C THR A 79 -10.11 11.26 -15.01
N LEU A 80 -9.77 10.59 -13.89
CA LEU A 80 -10.61 9.56 -13.31
C LEU A 80 -11.78 10.14 -12.51
N PRO A 81 -13.02 9.66 -12.74
CA PRO A 81 -14.15 9.88 -11.85
C PRO A 81 -13.81 9.47 -10.41
N ARG A 82 -14.38 10.18 -9.42
CA ARG A 82 -14.01 10.02 -8.01
C ARG A 82 -14.25 8.58 -7.52
N GLU A 83 -15.34 7.98 -7.96
CA GLU A 83 -15.80 6.63 -7.65
C GLU A 83 -14.88 5.53 -8.22
N GLU A 84 -14.14 5.80 -9.29
CA GLU A 84 -13.25 4.83 -9.93
C GLU A 84 -11.84 4.80 -9.32
N ARG A 85 -11.44 5.86 -8.58
CA ARG A 85 -10.08 6.03 -8.06
C ARG A 85 -9.63 4.90 -7.15
N ALA A 86 -10.52 4.37 -6.32
CA ALA A 86 -10.19 3.26 -5.43
C ALA A 86 -9.90 1.97 -6.21
N ALA A 87 -10.70 1.68 -7.25
CA ALA A 87 -10.47 0.53 -8.12
C ALA A 87 -9.18 0.71 -8.94
N ALA A 88 -8.91 1.92 -9.43
CA ALA A 88 -7.66 2.23 -10.13
C ALA A 88 -6.43 2.05 -9.23
N LEU A 89 -6.48 2.51 -7.97
CA LEU A 89 -5.40 2.27 -7.00
C LEU A 89 -5.21 0.78 -6.75
N PHE A 90 -6.30 0.03 -6.58
CA PHE A 90 -6.24 -1.42 -6.40
C PHE A 90 -5.57 -2.11 -7.60
N ALA A 91 -5.89 -1.70 -8.83
CA ALA A 91 -5.26 -2.23 -10.03
C ALA A 91 -3.75 -1.96 -10.11
N LEU A 92 -3.28 -0.83 -9.57
CA LEU A 92 -1.84 -0.53 -9.46
C LEU A 92 -1.15 -1.42 -8.42
N MET A 93 -1.82 -1.72 -7.30
CA MET A 93 -1.28 -2.59 -6.25
C MET A 93 -1.26 -4.09 -6.63
N TYR A 94 -2.19 -4.50 -7.48
CA TYR A 94 -2.38 -5.88 -7.94
C TYR A 94 -2.37 -5.93 -9.46
N PRO A 95 -1.22 -5.63 -10.10
CA PRO A 95 -1.13 -5.70 -11.54
C PRO A 95 -1.42 -7.13 -12.01
N PRO A 96 -2.12 -7.30 -13.15
CA PRO A 96 -2.35 -8.62 -13.71
C PRO A 96 -1.00 -9.30 -13.95
N GLN A 97 -0.92 -10.60 -13.61
CA GLN A 97 0.23 -11.40 -14.00
C GLN A 97 0.38 -11.30 -15.53
N PRO A 98 1.58 -11.05 -16.06
CA PRO A 98 1.79 -11.13 -17.50
C PRO A 98 1.37 -12.53 -17.94
N GLU A 99 0.48 -12.64 -18.94
CA GLU A 99 0.11 -13.94 -19.49
C GLU A 99 1.39 -14.68 -19.87
N GLY A 100 1.67 -15.78 -19.16
CA GLY A 100 2.80 -16.65 -19.48
C GLY A 100 2.66 -17.14 -20.93
N PRO A 101 3.77 -17.54 -21.58
CA PRO A 101 3.67 -18.07 -22.93
C PRO A 101 2.66 -19.24 -22.95
N PRO A 102 1.83 -19.36 -24.00
CA PRO A 102 0.89 -20.47 -24.10
C PRO A 102 1.68 -21.77 -24.00
N ASN A 103 1.25 -22.67 -23.11
CA ASN A 103 1.79 -24.03 -23.00
C ASN A 103 1.80 -24.64 -24.41
N ARG A 104 3.00 -24.93 -24.93
CA ARG A 104 3.18 -25.68 -26.17
C ARG A 104 3.19 -27.17 -25.89
#